data_AF-A0A9D9TZ69-F1
#
_entry.id   AF-A0A9D9TZ69-F1
#
_cell.length_a   1.000
_cell.length_b   1.000
_cell.length_c   1.000
_cell.angle_alpha   90.00
_cell.angle_beta   90.00
_cell.angle_gamma   90.00
#
_symmetry.space_group_name_H-M   'P 1'
#
loop_
_entity.id
_entity.type
_entity.pdbx_description
1 polymer ?
#
loop_
_entity_poly.entity_id
_entity_poly.type
_entity_poly.pdbx_seq_one_letter_code
_entity_poly.pdbx_strand_id
1 'polypeptide(L)'
;KLQHFLHKPVAYFIVPLFALANTGIRLQPGFYNEFFSKNSLGIIAGLVIGKPIGILLFAWIAVKTKLSELPGMLNWKYITGAGLLAGIGFTMSIFITLLAFDDNELVINSKIAILCASLIAAIAGLILIKNIKDPLTSEEDDHTLP
;
A
#
# COMPACT_ATOMS: atom_id res chain seq x y z
N LYS A 1 -27.08 -3.78 -7.08
CA LYS A 1 -27.66 -2.41 -7.18
C LYS A 1 -27.19 -1.48 -6.05
N LEU A 2 -27.26 -1.88 -4.76
CA LEU A 2 -26.79 -1.05 -3.63
C LEU A 2 -25.28 -0.73 -3.67
N GLN A 3 -24.41 -1.72 -3.90
CA GLN A 3 -22.95 -1.51 -4.03
C GLN A 3 -22.60 -0.46 -5.09
N HIS A 4 -23.26 -0.49 -6.25
CA HIS A 4 -22.98 0.43 -7.33
C HIS A 4 -23.40 1.88 -7.00
N PHE A 5 -24.45 2.03 -6.18
CA PHE A 5 -24.91 3.31 -5.66
C PHE A 5 -23.95 3.88 -4.62
N LEU A 6 -23.42 3.05 -3.71
CA LEU A 6 -22.50 3.50 -2.65
C LEU A 6 -21.07 3.70 -3.15
N HIS A 7 -20.65 3.01 -4.21
CA HIS A 7 -19.27 3.10 -4.70
C HIS A 7 -18.87 4.53 -5.08
N LYS A 8 -19.75 5.29 -5.74
CA LYS A 8 -19.43 6.67 -6.18
C LYS A 8 -19.31 7.64 -4.99
N PRO A 9 -20.29 7.77 -4.07
CA PRO A 9 -20.14 8.63 -2.90
C PRO A 9 -18.94 8.25 -2.03
N VAL A 10 -18.70 6.95 -1.83
CA VAL A 10 -17.57 6.49 -1.00
C VAL A 10 -16.24 6.92 -1.60
N ALA A 11 -16.01 6.63 -2.88
CA ALA A 11 -14.74 6.91 -3.54
C ALA A 11 -14.46 8.41 -3.72
N TYR A 12 -15.48 9.22 -4.02
CA TYR A 12 -15.28 10.64 -4.35
C TYR A 12 -15.52 11.61 -3.19
N PHE A 13 -16.26 11.21 -2.15
CA PHE A 13 -16.58 12.09 -1.03
C PHE A 13 -16.08 11.55 0.30
N ILE A 14 -16.47 10.33 0.67
CA ILE A 14 -16.20 9.79 2.01
C ILE A 14 -14.71 9.55 2.23
N VAL A 15 -14.03 8.87 1.29
CA VAL A 15 -12.60 8.57 1.41
C VAL A 15 -11.74 9.84 1.38
N PRO A 16 -11.94 10.79 0.44
CA PRO A 16 -11.20 12.05 0.45
C PRO A 16 -11.45 12.89 1.72
N LEU A 17 -12.69 12.97 2.19
CA LEU A 17 -13.03 13.69 3.42
C LEU A 17 -12.39 13.05 4.65
N PHE A 18 -12.44 11.72 4.75
CA PHE A 18 -11.79 10.97 5.83
C PHE A 18 -10.28 11.18 5.83
N ALA A 19 -9.65 11.09 4.65
CA ALA A 19 -8.23 11.35 4.50
C ALA A 19 -7.89 12.75 4.97
N LEU A 20 -8.57 13.78 4.44
CA LEU A 20 -8.33 15.18 4.80
C LEU A 20 -8.48 15.44 6.31
N ALA A 21 -9.55 14.92 6.93
CA ALA A 21 -9.81 15.10 8.36
C ALA A 21 -8.73 14.45 9.25
N ASN A 22 -8.13 13.34 8.80
CA ASN A 22 -7.21 12.57 9.62
C ASN A 22 -5.73 12.80 9.31
N THR A 23 -5.39 13.30 8.11
CA THR A 23 -4.00 13.59 7.71
C THR A 23 -3.61 15.04 7.92
N GLY A 24 -4.52 15.90 8.39
CA GLY A 24 -4.23 17.28 8.83
C GLY A 24 -3.42 17.34 10.13
N ILE A 25 -2.25 16.71 10.15
CA ILE A 25 -1.41 16.54 11.34
C ILE A 25 -0.59 17.82 11.57
N ARG A 26 -0.56 18.30 12.81
CA ARG A 26 0.30 19.42 13.23
C ARG A 26 1.68 18.87 13.58
N LEU A 27 2.69 19.21 12.78
CA LEU A 27 4.09 18.86 13.07
C LEU A 27 4.64 19.79 14.15
N GLN A 28 4.89 19.25 15.33
CA GLN A 28 5.51 20.00 16.43
C GLN A 28 7.04 19.88 16.36
N PRO A 29 7.79 20.90 16.83
CA PRO A 29 9.24 20.80 17.01
C PRO A 29 9.57 19.62 17.94
N GLY A 30 10.36 18.65 17.46
CA GLY A 30 10.70 17.44 18.23
C GLY A 30 10.07 16.13 17.72
N PHE A 31 9.19 16.18 16.72
CA PHE A 31 8.52 14.98 16.16
C PHE A 31 9.48 13.86 15.69
N TYR A 32 10.73 14.22 15.37
CA TYR A 32 11.74 13.27 14.89
C TYR A 32 12.14 12.24 15.96
N ASN A 33 12.17 12.62 17.24
CA ASN A 33 12.50 11.68 18.32
C ASN A 33 11.42 10.61 18.48
N GLU A 34 10.16 11.05 18.39
CA GLU A 34 8.95 10.23 18.45
C GLU A 34 8.80 9.32 17.22
N PHE A 35 9.29 9.75 16.06
CA PHE A 35 9.25 8.97 14.81
C PHE A 35 10.08 7.69 14.88
N PHE A 36 11.19 7.69 15.63
CA PHE A 36 12.01 6.49 15.87
C PHE A 36 11.53 5.65 17.06
N SER A 37 10.33 5.94 17.60
CA SER A 37 9.71 5.08 18.60
C SER A 37 9.48 3.67 18.07
N LYS A 38 9.48 2.69 18.97
CA LYS A 38 9.25 1.28 18.63
C LYS A 38 7.92 1.06 17.90
N ASN A 39 6.89 1.84 18.25
CA ASN A 39 5.58 1.79 17.61
C ASN A 39 5.65 2.22 16.14
N SER A 40 6.20 3.40 15.87
CA SER A 40 6.36 3.93 14.51
C SER A 40 7.20 3.00 13.62
N LEU A 41 8.30 2.47 14.14
CA LEU A 41 9.13 1.49 13.42
C LEU A 41 8.38 0.18 13.15
N GLY A 42 7.59 -0.31 14.12
CA GLY A 42 6.76 -1.50 13.96
C GLY A 42 5.70 -1.32 12.88
N ILE A 43 5.04 -0.15 12.82
CA ILE A 43 4.08 0.19 11.77
C ILE A 43 4.75 0.23 10.40
N ILE A 44 5.91 0.91 10.29
CA ILE A 44 6.64 1.02 9.02
C ILE A 44 7.08 -0.37 8.55
N ALA A 45 7.71 -1.16 9.41
CA ALA A 45 8.14 -2.51 9.08
C ALA A 45 6.94 -3.42 8.72
N GLY A 46 5.83 -3.34 9.47
CA GLY A 46 4.64 -4.12 9.21
C GLY A 46 4.00 -3.82 7.85
N LEU A 47 3.95 -2.54 7.45
CA LEU A 47 3.38 -2.13 6.18
C LEU A 47 4.32 -2.34 4.99
N VAL A 48 5.59 -1.95 5.13
CA VAL A 48 6.57 -1.98 4.03
C VAL A 48 7.17 -3.37 3.82
N ILE A 49 7.30 -4.17 4.87
CA ILE A 49 7.96 -5.49 4.81
C ILE A 49 6.95 -6.60 5.10
N GLY A 50 6.18 -6.47 6.18
CA GLY A 50 5.23 -7.49 6.62
C GLY A 50 4.16 -7.81 5.57
N LYS A 51 3.50 -6.79 5.03
CA LYS A 51 2.44 -6.98 4.01
C LYS A 51 2.97 -7.62 2.73
N PRO A 52 4.05 -7.15 2.09
CA PRO A 52 4.58 -7.80 0.91
C PRO A 52 5.00 -9.25 1.18
N ILE A 53 5.78 -9.49 2.24
CA ILE A 53 6.23 -10.86 2.58
C ILE A 53 5.04 -11.78 2.82
N GLY A 54 4.04 -11.32 3.57
CA GLY A 54 2.82 -12.09 3.81
C GLY A 54 2.11 -12.45 2.51
N ILE A 55 1.87 -11.48 1.64
CA ILE A 55 1.19 -11.70 0.35
C ILE A 55 1.98 -12.66 -0.53
N LEU A 56 3.29 -12.47 -0.67
CA LEU A 56 4.15 -13.37 -1.43
C LEU A 56 4.14 -14.79 -0.88
N LEU A 57 4.27 -14.94 0.44
CA LEU A 57 4.30 -16.23 1.10
C LEU A 57 3.00 -16.99 0.89
N PHE A 58 1.86 -16.34 1.14
CA PHE A 58 0.55 -16.98 0.96
C PHE A 58 0.24 -17.27 -0.51
N ALA A 59 0.61 -16.38 -1.43
CA ALA A 59 0.50 -16.64 -2.87
C ALA A 59 1.36 -17.84 -3.29
N TRP A 60 2.59 -17.93 -2.79
CA TRP A 60 3.50 -19.06 -3.05
C TRP A 60 2.96 -20.38 -2.51
N ILE A 61 2.43 -20.38 -1.27
CA ILE A 61 1.80 -21.56 -0.68
C ILE A 61 0.59 -21.99 -1.51
N ALA A 62 -0.28 -21.07 -1.91
CA ALA A 62 -1.47 -21.36 -2.71
C ALA A 62 -1.11 -21.97 -4.08
N VAL A 63 -0.09 -21.45 -4.75
CA VAL A 63 0.39 -21.99 -6.02
C VAL A 63 1.06 -23.36 -5.82
N LYS A 64 1.89 -23.52 -4.79
CA LYS A 64 2.60 -24.78 -4.51
C LYS A 64 1.65 -25.91 -4.13
N THR A 65 0.56 -25.60 -3.44
CA THR A 65 -0.49 -26.56 -3.04
C THR A 65 -1.49 -26.84 -4.16
N LYS A 66 -1.33 -26.23 -5.35
CA LYS A 66 -2.27 -26.31 -6.48
C LYS A 66 -3.69 -25.85 -6.15
N LEU A 67 -3.84 -25.00 -5.13
CA LEU A 67 -5.11 -24.34 -4.83
C LEU A 67 -5.40 -23.19 -5.80
N SER A 68 -4.35 -22.63 -6.40
CA SER A 68 -4.43 -21.60 -7.44
C SER A 68 -3.31 -21.79 -8.45
N GLU A 69 -3.51 -21.30 -9.67
CA GLU A 69 -2.47 -21.27 -10.71
C GLU A 69 -2.11 -19.82 -11.03
N LEU A 70 -0.86 -19.58 -11.39
CA LEU A 70 -0.40 -18.27 -11.84
C LEU A 70 -0.79 -18.10 -13.31
N PRO A 71 -1.62 -17.10 -13.68
CA PRO A 71 -2.02 -16.92 -15.08
C PRO A 71 -0.79 -16.67 -15.96
N GLY A 72 -0.79 -17.19 -17.19
CA GLY A 72 0.39 -17.17 -18.06
C GLY A 72 0.98 -15.78 -18.38
N MET A 73 0.19 -14.71 -18.21
CA MET A 73 0.65 -13.32 -18.40
C MET A 73 1.24 -12.69 -17.11
N LEU A 74 1.08 -13.32 -15.95
CA LEU A 74 1.52 -12.81 -14.66
C LEU A 74 2.83 -13.48 -14.22
N ASN A 75 3.86 -12.68 -14.05
CA ASN A 75 5.12 -13.09 -13.45
C ASN A 75 5.12 -12.88 -11.93
N TRP A 76 5.97 -13.62 -11.20
CA TRP A 76 6.19 -13.39 -9.76
C TRP A 76 6.57 -11.94 -9.42
N LYS A 77 7.20 -11.22 -10.34
CA LYS A 77 7.49 -9.78 -10.21
C LYS A 77 6.22 -8.92 -10.07
N TYR A 78 5.15 -9.26 -10.80
CA TYR A 78 3.86 -8.57 -10.67
C TYR A 78 3.22 -8.85 -9.31
N ILE A 79 3.32 -10.08 -8.79
CA ILE A 79 2.85 -10.42 -7.44
C ILE A 79 3.64 -9.63 -6.39
N THR A 80 4.97 -9.56 -6.52
CA THR A 80 5.80 -8.75 -5.62
C THR A 80 5.42 -7.27 -5.68
N GLY A 81 5.19 -6.72 -6.88
CA GLY A 81 4.75 -5.34 -7.07
C GLY A 81 3.39 -5.09 -6.44
N ALA A 82 2.42 -5.98 -6.65
CA ALA A 82 1.11 -5.93 -6.01
C ALA A 82 1.21 -6.04 -4.49
N GLY A 83 2.10 -6.89 -3.98
CA GLY A 83 2.39 -7.02 -2.55
C GLY A 83 2.93 -5.74 -1.94
N LEU A 84 3.86 -5.06 -2.63
CA LEU A 84 4.37 -3.73 -2.24
C LEU A 84 3.26 -2.68 -2.25
N LEU A 85 2.43 -2.62 -3.29
CA LEU A 85 1.30 -1.69 -3.35
C LEU A 85 0.24 -1.97 -2.28
N ALA A 86 0.03 -3.24 -1.91
CA ALA A 86 -0.84 -3.58 -0.78
C ALA A 86 -0.29 -3.07 0.57
N GLY A 87 1.00 -2.74 0.64
CA GLY A 87 1.64 -2.02 1.74
C GLY A 87 1.13 -0.60 1.96
N ILE A 88 0.38 -0.02 1.01
CA ILE A 88 -0.26 1.30 1.13
C ILE A 88 -1.43 1.19 2.11
N GLY A 89 -1.11 1.33 3.40
CA GLY A 89 -2.06 1.22 4.50
C GLY A 89 -2.93 2.47 4.69
N PHE A 90 -2.43 3.65 4.29
CA PHE A 90 -3.06 4.97 4.37
C PHE A 90 -4.37 5.06 5.19
N THR A 91 -5.54 5.07 4.55
CA THR A 91 -6.82 5.30 5.23
C THR A 91 -7.22 4.18 6.18
N MET A 92 -7.08 2.91 5.78
CA MET A 92 -7.45 1.78 6.62
C MET A 92 -6.53 1.66 7.84
N SER A 93 -5.22 1.85 7.68
CA SER A 93 -4.27 1.84 8.80
C SER A 93 -4.51 3.02 9.73
N ILE A 94 -4.79 4.22 9.21
CA ILE A 94 -5.13 5.40 10.04
C ILE A 94 -6.40 5.13 10.84
N PHE A 95 -7.41 4.52 10.22
CA PHE A 95 -8.65 4.12 10.92
C PHE A 95 -8.37 3.13 12.04
N ILE A 96 -7.57 2.09 11.79
CA ILE A 96 -7.19 1.12 12.82
C ILE A 96 -6.40 1.78 13.95
N THR A 97 -5.48 2.69 13.66
CA THR A 97 -4.74 3.46 14.67
C THR A 97 -5.67 4.23 15.60
N LEU A 98 -6.71 4.86 15.07
CA LEU A 98 -7.69 5.62 15.87
C LEU A 98 -8.52 4.72 16.79
N LEU A 99 -8.66 3.43 16.46
CA LEU A 99 -9.35 2.44 17.30
C LEU A 99 -8.40 1.74 18.27
N ALA A 100 -7.11 1.70 17.96
CA ALA A 100 -6.11 0.94 18.71
C ALA A 100 -5.46 1.73 19.86
N PHE A 101 -5.45 3.06 19.77
CA PHE A 101 -4.75 3.92 20.73
C PHE A 101 -5.65 5.07 21.21
N ASP A 102 -5.74 5.23 22.53
CA ASP A 102 -6.44 6.36 23.17
C ASP A 102 -5.52 7.58 23.38
N ASP A 103 -4.20 7.38 23.38
CA ASP A 103 -3.22 8.45 23.53
C ASP A 103 -3.05 9.23 22.22
N ASN A 104 -3.36 10.53 22.27
CA ASN A 104 -3.28 11.43 21.14
C ASN A 104 -1.87 11.54 20.55
N GLU A 105 -0.82 11.48 21.37
CA GLU A 105 0.56 11.58 20.90
C GLU A 105 0.94 10.34 20.08
N LEU A 106 0.62 9.15 20.60
CA LEU A 106 0.81 7.88 19.88
C LEU A 106 0.00 7.82 18.58
N VAL A 107 -1.23 8.34 18.57
CA VAL A 107 -2.06 8.42 17.35
C VAL A 107 -1.41 9.33 16.31
N ILE A 108 -0.92 10.51 16.70
CA ILE A 108 -0.25 11.45 15.80
C ILE A 108 1.00 10.81 15.20
N ASN A 109 1.86 10.20 16.02
CA ASN A 109 3.08 9.55 15.56
C ASN A 109 2.80 8.37 14.62
N SER A 110 1.82 7.55 14.96
CA SER A 110 1.37 6.42 14.15
C SER A 110 0.86 6.89 12.78
N LYS A 111 0.09 7.98 12.73
CA LYS A 111 -0.37 8.56 11.46
C LYS A 111 0.81 9.00 10.58
N ILE A 112 1.82 9.67 11.15
CA ILE A 112 3.04 10.04 10.41
C ILE A 112 3.78 8.80 9.89
N ALA A 113 3.96 7.79 10.74
CA ALA A 113 4.59 6.52 10.35
C ALA A 113 3.84 5.81 9.21
N ILE A 114 2.51 5.77 9.25
CA ILE A 114 1.66 5.21 8.18
C ILE A 114 1.82 5.99 6.89
N LEU A 115 1.87 7.32 6.94
CA LEU A 115 2.05 8.16 5.76
C LEU A 115 3.41 7.89 5.10
N CYS A 116 4.48 7.86 5.89
CA CYS A 116 5.82 7.53 5.41
C CYS A 116 5.89 6.12 4.82
N ALA A 117 5.36 5.13 5.53
CA ALA A 117 5.31 3.74 5.07
C ALA A 117 4.53 3.59 3.76
N SER A 118 3.36 4.25 3.66
CA SER A 118 2.52 4.22 2.47
C SER A 118 3.23 4.85 1.26
N LEU A 119 3.97 5.95 1.48
CA LEU A 119 4.75 6.58 0.42
C LEU A 119 5.90 5.68 -0.05
N ILE A 120 6.65 5.07 0.88
CA ILE A 120 7.73 4.13 0.55
C ILE A 120 7.19 2.94 -0.23
N ALA A 121 6.09 2.34 0.23
CA ALA A 121 5.43 1.22 -0.40
C ALA A 121 4.91 1.57 -1.82
N ALA A 122 4.30 2.75 -1.97
CA ALA A 122 3.84 3.24 -3.27
C ALA A 122 5.00 3.43 -4.25
N ILE A 123 6.06 4.12 -3.84
CA ILE A 123 7.23 4.37 -4.70
C ILE A 123 7.90 3.04 -5.08
N ALA A 124 8.16 2.17 -4.11
CA ALA A 124 8.79 0.88 -4.36
C ALA A 124 7.95 -0.02 -5.28
N GLY A 125 6.64 -0.11 -5.03
CA GLY A 125 5.71 -0.86 -5.86
C GLY A 125 5.62 -0.32 -7.28
N LEU A 126 5.51 1.00 -7.45
CA LEU A 126 5.46 1.65 -8.76
C LEU A 126 6.76 1.46 -9.53
N ILE A 127 7.93 1.63 -8.90
CA ILE A 127 9.23 1.40 -9.54
C ILE A 127 9.34 -0.06 -10.00
N LEU A 128 8.97 -1.01 -9.14
CA LEU A 128 9.06 -2.42 -9.47
C LEU A 128 8.17 -2.77 -10.66
N ILE A 129 6.91 -2.33 -10.65
CA ILE A 129 5.95 -2.59 -11.74
C ILE A 129 6.38 -1.92 -13.04
N LYS A 130 6.82 -0.65 -12.98
CA LYS A 130 7.30 0.08 -14.16
C LYS A 130 8.49 -0.61 -14.84
N ASN A 131 9.33 -1.31 -14.07
CA ASN A 131 10.48 -2.04 -14.60
C ASN A 131 10.12 -3.43 -15.13
N ILE A 132 8.86 -3.86 -15.06
CA ILE A 132 8.41 -5.08 -15.70
C ILE A 132 8.17 -4.77 -17.18
N LYS A 133 8.94 -5.42 -18.06
CA LYS A 133 8.77 -5.30 -19.50
C LYS A 133 7.52 -6.08 -19.89
N ASP A 134 6.47 -5.39 -20.33
CA ASP A 134 5.31 -6.05 -20.90
C ASP A 134 5.67 -6.60 -22.29
N PRO A 135 5.35 -7.87 -22.59
CA PRO A 135 5.56 -8.42 -23.93
C PRO A 135 4.68 -7.76 -25.00
N LEU A 136 3.69 -6.94 -24.61
CA LEU A 136 2.77 -6.25 -25.53
C LEU A 136 3.27 -4.88 -25.99
N THR A 137 4.23 -4.26 -25.30
CA THR A 137 4.85 -2.99 -25.75
C THR A 137 5.96 -3.21 -26.77
N SER A 138 6.37 -4.45 -27.02
CA SER A 138 7.37 -4.80 -28.04
C SER A 138 6.81 -5.05 -29.44
N GLU A 139 5.48 -5.10 -29.63
CA GLU A 139 4.88 -5.27 -30.96
C GLU A 139 4.50 -3.94 -31.64
N GLU A 140 4.34 -2.83 -30.90
CA GLU A 140 4.06 -1.51 -31.48
C GLU A 140 5.30 -0.84 -32.10
N ASP A 141 6.52 -1.20 -31.67
CA ASP A 141 7.77 -0.60 -32.16
C ASP A 141 8.35 -1.27 -33.43
N ASP A 142 7.85 -2.45 -33.84
CA ASP A 142 8.37 -3.19 -35.01
C ASP A 142 7.61 -2.89 -36.32
N HIS A 143 6.50 -2.14 -36.25
CA HIS A 143 5.65 -1.83 -37.40
C HIS A 143 5.73 -0.37 -37.91
N THR A 144 6.66 0.44 -37.42
CA THR A 144 6.86 1.84 -37.87
C THR A 144 8.06 2.09 -38.79
N LEU A 145 8.58 1.07 -39.48
CA LEU A 145 9.61 1.24 -40.52
C LEU A 145 9.09 0.83 -41.91
N PRO A 146 8.58 1.77 -42.72
CA PRO A 146 8.79 1.78 -44.16
C PRO A 146 10.15 2.40 -44.55
#